data_AF-A0A535YP22-F1
#
_entry.id   AF-A0A535YP22-F1
#
_cell.length_a   1.000
_cell.length_b   1.000
_cell.length_c   1.000
_cell.angle_alpha   90.00
_cell.angle_beta   90.00
_cell.angle_gamma   90.00
#
_symmetry.space_group_name_H-M   'P 1'
#
loop_
_entity.id
_entity.type
_entity.pdbx_description
1 polymer ?
#
loop_
_entity_poly.entity_id
_entity_poly.type
_entity_poly.pdbx_seq_one_letter_code
_entity_poly.pdbx_strand_id
1 'polypeptide(L)'
;MPSLSLPIAVGVVSYQADGIYLSAGCPEGCPPDANKLWRLDPQSGVVTKVTDLQASGGWMIANGSAWTAVNQAPSSSPPRFEITSVDLRDGSSAGWLAVIPPCSSFCRGPDVVGLDGSGRPLVELWVGDGVSLNRVMSPDQAHELGSWAAQSEGERYFAGGILEQSTTWFGTRKGLFAYSPGEGLRQVSNLPLIPADSGVQP
;
A
#
# COMPACT_ATOMS: atom_id res chain seq x y z
N MET A 1 -4.47 19.34 28.80
CA MET A 1 -4.68 18.95 27.38
C MET A 1 -4.93 17.45 27.38
N PRO A 2 -5.98 16.92 26.72
CA PRO A 2 -6.17 15.47 26.68
C PRO A 2 -5.06 14.87 25.83
N SER A 3 -4.29 13.93 26.40
CA SER A 3 -3.34 13.14 25.65
C SER A 3 -4.12 12.28 24.65
N LEU A 4 -3.93 12.50 23.36
CA LEU A 4 -4.39 11.55 22.34
C LEU A 4 -3.62 10.24 22.57
N SER A 5 -4.29 9.25 23.15
CA SER A 5 -3.77 7.90 23.27
C SER A 5 -3.82 7.24 21.88
N LEU A 6 -2.66 6.84 21.37
CA LEU A 6 -2.57 6.02 20.16
C LEU A 6 -3.39 4.72 20.33
N PRO A 7 -3.96 4.17 19.24
CA PRO A 7 -4.64 2.87 19.26
C PRO A 7 -3.71 1.73 19.72
N ILE A 8 -4.30 0.65 20.24
CA ILE A 8 -3.63 -0.45 20.96
C ILE A 8 -2.61 -1.24 20.10
N ALA A 9 -2.67 -1.14 18.76
CA ALA A 9 -1.68 -1.72 17.85
C ALA A 9 -1.24 -0.68 16.82
N VAL A 10 0.00 -0.20 16.94
CA VAL A 10 0.61 0.75 15.99
C VAL A 10 1.79 0.08 15.31
N GLY A 11 1.74 0.00 13.98
CA GLY A 11 2.86 -0.40 13.15
C GLY A 11 3.68 0.82 12.73
N VAL A 12 5.01 0.67 12.71
CA VAL A 12 5.89 1.64 12.06
C VAL A 12 5.79 1.43 10.55
N VAL A 13 5.41 2.49 9.84
CA VAL A 13 5.29 2.53 8.38
C VAL A 13 6.64 2.85 7.74
N SER A 14 7.29 3.91 8.23
CA SER A 14 8.57 4.38 7.68
C SER A 14 9.32 5.23 8.70
N TYR A 15 10.65 5.18 8.62
CA TYR A 15 11.52 6.19 9.22
C TYR A 15 11.86 7.22 8.14
N GLN A 16 11.74 8.50 8.47
CA GLN A 16 12.10 9.60 7.59
C GLN A 16 12.91 10.63 8.38
N ALA A 17 13.56 11.55 7.67
CA ALA A 17 14.39 12.58 8.31
C ALA A 17 13.58 13.52 9.23
N ASP A 18 12.28 13.70 8.97
CA ASP A 18 11.39 14.57 9.72
C ASP A 18 10.51 13.85 10.75
N GLY A 19 10.61 12.52 10.86
CA GLY A 19 9.88 11.77 11.88
C GLY A 19 9.73 10.27 11.62
N ILE A 20 9.07 9.60 12.56
CA ILE A 20 8.67 8.19 12.45
C ILE A 20 7.20 8.16 12.08
N TYR A 21 6.88 7.52 10.97
CA TYR A 21 5.52 7.39 10.49
C TYR A 21 4.87 6.12 11.01
N LEU A 22 3.63 6.28 11.46
CA LEU A 22 2.89 5.29 12.22
C LEU A 22 1.52 5.09 11.61
N SER A 23 1.04 3.85 11.62
CA SER A 23 -0.34 3.50 11.28
C SER A 23 -0.88 2.52 12.29
N ALA A 24 -2.09 2.79 12.78
CA ALA A 24 -2.78 1.85 13.66
C ALA A 24 -3.40 0.70 12.86
N GLY A 25 -3.24 -0.53 13.32
CA GLY A 25 -3.89 -1.70 12.71
C GLY A 25 -5.35 -1.88 13.17
N CYS A 26 -6.03 -2.87 12.58
CA CYS A 26 -7.40 -3.28 12.96
C CYS A 26 -7.45 -4.73 13.52
N PRO A 27 -6.71 -5.08 14.60
CA PRO A 27 -6.68 -6.48 15.05
C PRO A 27 -8.02 -7.00 15.59
N GLU A 28 -8.84 -6.14 16.22
CA GLU A 28 -10.11 -6.52 16.87
C GLU A 28 -11.23 -5.53 16.51
N GLY A 29 -11.39 -5.29 15.20
CA GLY A 29 -12.25 -4.23 14.67
C GLY A 29 -11.46 -2.93 14.44
N CYS A 30 -11.89 -2.15 13.45
CA CYS A 30 -11.21 -0.89 13.12
C CYS A 30 -11.73 0.24 14.01
N PRO A 31 -10.95 0.74 14.99
CA PRO A 31 -11.30 1.99 15.66
C PRO A 31 -11.37 3.16 14.65
N PRO A 32 -12.01 4.29 15.02
CA PRO A 32 -12.16 5.44 14.12
C PRO A 32 -10.85 5.99 13.52
N ASP A 33 -9.72 5.72 14.15
CA ASP A 33 -8.39 6.15 13.72
C ASP A 33 -7.51 5.03 13.16
N ALA A 34 -8.06 3.83 12.94
CA ALA A 34 -7.33 2.73 12.31
C ALA A 34 -7.00 3.03 10.85
N ASN A 35 -5.85 2.53 10.41
CA ASN A 35 -5.28 2.70 9.07
C ASN A 35 -5.11 4.17 8.62
N LYS A 36 -5.17 5.13 9.55
CA LYS A 36 -4.77 6.53 9.30
C LYS A 36 -3.28 6.72 9.52
N LEU A 37 -2.73 7.79 8.95
CA LEU A 37 -1.31 8.09 9.05
C LEU A 37 -1.01 9.14 10.14
N TRP A 38 -0.02 8.84 10.96
CA TRP A 38 0.48 9.68 12.04
C TRP A 38 2.00 9.84 11.92
N ARG A 39 2.52 10.93 12.48
CA ARG A 39 3.95 11.22 12.59
C ARG A 39 4.34 11.44 14.05
N LEU A 40 5.32 10.68 14.51
CA LEU A 40 6.01 10.84 15.79
C LEU A 40 7.29 11.66 15.57
N ASP A 41 7.41 12.78 16.27
CA ASP A 41 8.69 13.49 16.42
C ASP A 41 9.56 12.74 17.43
N PRO A 42 10.71 12.17 17.01
CA PRO A 42 11.56 11.38 17.89
C PRO A 42 12.29 12.22 18.95
N GLN A 43 12.40 13.55 18.78
CA GLN A 43 13.06 14.42 19.76
C GLN A 43 12.12 14.78 20.91
N SER A 44 10.89 15.17 20.58
CA SER A 44 9.91 15.61 21.57
C SER A 44 8.97 14.51 22.07
N GLY A 45 8.87 13.39 21.33
CA GLY A 45 7.90 12.33 21.58
C GLY A 45 6.46 12.70 21.17
N VAL A 46 6.26 13.86 20.53
CA VAL A 46 4.92 14.33 20.15
C VAL A 46 4.44 13.56 18.92
N VAL A 47 3.19 13.07 19.00
CA VAL A 47 2.50 12.40 17.90
C VAL A 47 1.48 13.34 17.29
N THR A 48 1.53 13.48 15.97
CA THR A 48 0.63 14.35 15.18
C THR A 48 -0.05 13.54 14.08
N LYS A 49 -1.33 13.80 13.84
CA LYS A 49 -2.05 13.20 12.71
C LYS A 49 -1.57 13.86 11.42
N VAL A 50 -1.24 13.05 10.41
CA VAL A 50 -0.86 13.54 9.08
C VAL A 50 -2.10 13.68 8.21
N THR A 51 -2.99 12.68 8.22
CA THR A 51 -4.22 12.69 7.42
C THR A 51 -5.34 11.92 8.12
N ASP A 52 -6.58 12.30 7.83
CA ASP A 52 -7.78 11.56 8.22
C ASP A 52 -8.18 10.49 7.20
N LEU A 53 -7.48 10.38 6.07
CA LEU A 53 -7.69 9.30 5.11
C LEU A 53 -7.42 7.94 5.74
N GLN A 54 -8.35 7.01 5.51
CA GLN A 54 -8.24 5.63 5.95
C GLN A 54 -7.71 4.77 4.82
N ALA A 55 -6.50 4.22 4.98
CA ALA A 55 -5.94 3.27 4.04
C ALA A 55 -6.78 1.99 4.00
N SER A 56 -7.08 1.50 2.79
CA SER A 56 -7.71 0.19 2.58
C SER A 56 -6.71 -0.96 2.72
N GLY A 57 -5.43 -0.67 2.52
CA GLY A 57 -4.31 -1.59 2.70
C GLY A 57 -3.28 -0.98 3.64
N GLY A 58 -2.03 -0.89 3.17
CA GLY A 58 -0.94 -0.25 3.90
C GLY A 58 -0.60 1.14 3.36
N TRP A 59 0.22 1.85 4.13
CA TRP A 59 0.88 3.08 3.68
C TRP A 59 2.28 2.76 3.15
N MET A 60 2.69 3.42 2.08
CA MET A 60 4.07 3.42 1.59
C MET A 60 4.57 4.86 1.50
N ILE A 61 5.79 5.15 1.95
CA ILE A 61 6.29 6.52 2.08
C ILE A 61 7.63 6.69 1.35
N ALA A 62 7.72 7.69 0.48
CA ALA A 62 8.97 8.18 -0.08
C ALA A 62 8.84 9.62 -0.57
N ASN A 63 9.97 10.33 -0.65
CA ASN A 63 10.08 11.64 -1.30
C ASN A 63 9.05 12.69 -0.83
N GLY A 64 8.72 12.68 0.48
CA GLY A 64 7.75 13.62 1.07
C GLY A 64 6.29 13.31 0.77
N SER A 65 6.00 12.13 0.21
CA SER A 65 4.63 11.67 -0.05
C SER A 65 4.37 10.30 0.59
N ALA A 66 3.14 10.12 1.06
CA ALA A 66 2.60 8.81 1.41
C ALA A 66 1.61 8.34 0.33
N TRP A 67 1.59 7.05 0.07
CA TRP A 67 0.75 6.39 -0.93
C TRP A 67 -0.07 5.29 -0.29
N THR A 68 -1.34 5.21 -0.70
CA THR A 68 -2.26 4.14 -0.31
C THR A 68 -3.36 3.96 -1.35
N ALA A 69 -4.11 2.87 -1.26
CA ALA A 69 -5.47 2.81 -1.78
C ALA A 69 -6.48 3.32 -0.73
N VAL A 70 -7.52 4.04 -1.18
CA VAL A 70 -8.65 4.51 -0.37
C VAL A 70 -9.95 3.97 -0.98
N ASN A 71 -10.88 3.51 -0.15
CA ASN A 71 -12.22 3.13 -0.59
C ASN A 71 -13.11 4.39 -0.60
N GLN A 72 -13.39 4.90 -1.79
CA GLN A 72 -14.15 6.14 -1.99
C GLN A 72 -15.67 5.95 -1.81
N ALA A 73 -16.15 4.72 -1.99
CA ALA A 73 -17.59 4.44 -1.94
C ALA A 73 -17.84 3.03 -1.37
N PRO A 74 -17.65 2.84 -0.05
CA PRO A 74 -17.75 1.52 0.58
C PRO A 74 -19.15 0.91 0.50
N SER A 75 -20.19 1.72 0.33
CA SER A 75 -21.58 1.30 0.16
C SER A 75 -21.99 1.06 -1.29
N SER A 76 -21.12 1.34 -2.27
CA SER A 76 -21.41 1.11 -3.69
C SER A 76 -21.11 -0.33 -4.11
N SER A 77 -21.87 -0.83 -5.08
CA SER A 77 -21.64 -2.12 -5.72
C SER A 77 -21.50 -1.93 -7.23
N PRO A 78 -20.32 -2.18 -7.84
CA PRO A 78 -19.07 -2.56 -7.17
C PRO A 78 -18.45 -1.38 -6.38
N PRO A 79 -17.65 -1.67 -5.34
CA PRO A 79 -16.94 -0.63 -4.60
C PRO A 79 -15.93 0.10 -5.49
N ARG A 80 -15.69 1.36 -5.16
CA ARG A 80 -14.75 2.22 -5.89
C ARG A 80 -13.55 2.52 -5.02
N PHE A 81 -12.37 2.22 -5.55
CA PHE A 81 -11.11 2.51 -4.91
C PHE A 81 -10.36 3.58 -5.70
N GLU A 82 -9.44 4.24 -5.01
CA GLU A 82 -8.54 5.20 -5.62
C GLU A 82 -7.14 5.04 -5.03
N ILE A 83 -6.12 5.01 -5.88
CA ILE A 83 -4.73 5.20 -5.43
C ILE A 83 -4.55 6.68 -5.16
N THR A 84 -4.18 7.02 -3.93
CA THR A 84 -4.13 8.39 -3.43
C THR A 84 -2.73 8.70 -2.92
N SER A 85 -2.21 9.87 -3.29
CA SER A 85 -1.01 10.46 -2.67
C SER A 85 -1.41 11.41 -1.56
N VAL A 86 -0.62 11.47 -0.49
CA VAL A 86 -0.73 12.45 0.60
C VAL A 86 0.60 13.19 0.75
N ASP A 87 0.59 14.51 0.70
CA ASP A 87 1.76 15.32 1.03
C ASP A 87 2.00 15.28 2.55
N LEU A 88 3.20 14.88 2.95
CA LEU A 88 3.52 14.68 4.36
C LEU A 88 3.66 15.98 5.15
N ARG A 89 3.79 17.13 4.48
CA ARG A 89 4.01 18.44 5.13
C ARG A 89 2.71 19.03 5.64
N ASP A 90 1.64 18.92 4.87
CA ASP A 90 0.35 19.55 5.16
C ASP A 90 -0.84 18.57 5.20
N GLY A 91 -0.62 17.29 4.87
CA GLY A 91 -1.66 16.27 4.87
C GLY A 91 -2.62 16.37 3.69
N SER A 92 -2.38 17.27 2.74
CA SER A 92 -3.19 17.39 1.52
C SER A 92 -3.12 16.11 0.70
N SER A 93 -4.22 15.76 0.05
CA SER A 93 -4.33 14.51 -0.69
C SER A 93 -4.80 14.73 -2.12
N ALA A 94 -4.37 13.84 -3.01
CA ALA A 94 -4.77 13.83 -4.42
C ALA A 94 -4.99 12.40 -4.89
N GLY A 95 -6.12 12.17 -5.56
CA GLY A 95 -6.38 10.93 -6.28
C GLY A 95 -5.54 10.82 -7.55
N TRP A 96 -5.03 9.63 -7.83
CA TRP A 96 -4.17 9.35 -8.98
C TRP A 96 -4.67 8.25 -9.88
N LEU A 97 -5.37 7.25 -9.36
CA LEU A 97 -5.88 6.17 -10.20
C LEU A 97 -7.17 5.62 -9.62
N ALA A 98 -8.28 5.88 -10.28
CA ALA A 98 -9.55 5.25 -9.95
C ALA A 98 -9.55 3.79 -10.39
N VAL A 99 -9.94 2.90 -9.48
CA VAL A 99 -9.98 1.45 -9.70
C VAL A 99 -11.34 0.91 -9.31
N ILE A 100 -11.96 0.19 -10.24
CA ILE A 100 -13.19 -0.56 -10.00
C ILE A 100 -12.84 -2.04 -10.20
N PRO A 101 -12.63 -2.81 -9.11
CA PRO A 101 -12.25 -4.21 -9.22
C PRO A 101 -13.40 -5.04 -9.84
N PRO A 102 -13.09 -6.10 -10.59
CA PRO A 102 -14.06 -6.86 -11.39
C PRO A 102 -14.93 -7.86 -10.60
N CYS A 103 -15.03 -7.72 -9.28
CA CYS A 103 -15.60 -8.71 -8.36
C CYS A 103 -17.11 -8.50 -8.10
N SER A 104 -17.82 -9.61 -7.84
CA SER A 104 -19.28 -9.64 -7.65
C SER A 104 -19.74 -9.78 -6.19
N SER A 105 -18.87 -10.17 -5.25
CA SER A 105 -19.27 -10.47 -3.86
C SER A 105 -18.25 -10.11 -2.78
N PHE A 106 -16.95 -10.39 -2.99
CA PHE A 106 -15.88 -9.95 -2.08
C PHE A 106 -14.81 -9.19 -2.84
N CYS A 107 -14.84 -7.87 -2.73
CA CYS A 107 -13.92 -7.02 -3.46
C CYS A 107 -12.70 -6.64 -2.63
N ARG A 108 -11.58 -7.28 -2.94
CA ARG A 108 -10.29 -6.78 -2.50
C ARG A 108 -9.92 -5.58 -3.38
N GLY A 109 -9.75 -4.43 -2.74
CA GLY A 109 -9.27 -3.23 -3.39
C GLY A 109 -7.83 -3.38 -3.90
N PRO A 110 -7.37 -2.45 -4.75
CA PRO A 110 -5.97 -2.38 -5.12
C PRO A 110 -5.10 -2.14 -3.87
N ASP A 111 -3.82 -2.46 -3.96
CA ASP A 111 -2.88 -2.19 -2.87
C ASP A 111 -1.58 -1.59 -3.40
N VAL A 112 -0.99 -0.67 -2.65
CA VAL A 112 0.33 -0.12 -2.97
C VAL A 112 1.36 -1.07 -2.39
N VAL A 113 1.93 -1.89 -3.26
CA VAL A 113 2.84 -2.98 -2.86
C VAL A 113 4.29 -2.54 -2.85
N GLY A 114 4.61 -1.35 -3.34
CA GLY A 114 5.96 -0.80 -3.24
C GLY A 114 6.06 0.56 -3.93
N LEU A 115 7.26 1.12 -3.92
CA LEU A 115 7.57 2.39 -4.59
C LEU A 115 8.80 2.19 -5.47
N ASP A 116 8.83 2.79 -6.65
CA ASP A 116 10.03 2.81 -7.49
C ASP A 116 11.09 3.80 -6.96
N GLY A 117 12.29 3.81 -7.57
CA GLY A 117 13.36 4.74 -7.19
C GLY A 117 13.06 6.23 -7.30
N SER A 118 11.95 6.62 -7.94
CA SER A 118 11.44 7.99 -7.99
C SER A 118 10.32 8.28 -6.98
N GLY A 119 9.94 7.29 -6.17
CA GLY A 119 8.87 7.38 -5.19
C GLY A 119 7.46 7.23 -5.79
N ARG A 120 7.35 6.71 -7.02
CA ARG A 120 6.05 6.43 -7.65
C ARG A 120 5.52 5.06 -7.21
N PRO A 121 4.20 4.90 -7.03
CA PRO A 121 3.65 3.67 -6.49
C PRO A 121 3.64 2.55 -7.52
N LEU A 122 4.03 1.37 -7.04
CA LEU A 122 3.78 0.08 -7.66
C LEU A 122 2.54 -0.51 -7.00
N VAL A 123 1.57 -0.91 -7.81
CA VAL A 123 0.21 -1.23 -7.37
C VAL A 123 -0.18 -2.61 -7.86
N GLU A 124 -0.69 -3.43 -6.95
CA GLU A 124 -1.40 -4.67 -7.27
C GLU A 124 -2.84 -4.33 -7.67
N LEU A 125 -3.23 -4.68 -8.90
CA LEU A 125 -4.59 -4.52 -9.41
C LEU A 125 -5.20 -5.88 -9.74
N TRP A 126 -6.46 -6.08 -9.38
CA TRP A 126 -7.22 -7.27 -9.78
C TRP A 126 -7.84 -7.08 -11.16
N VAL A 127 -7.61 -8.04 -12.06
CA VAL A 127 -8.06 -7.99 -13.46
C VAL A 127 -8.61 -9.36 -13.84
N GLY A 128 -9.93 -9.46 -14.02
CA GLY A 128 -10.62 -10.74 -14.20
C GLY A 128 -10.36 -11.71 -13.04
N ASP A 129 -9.84 -12.90 -13.38
CA ASP A 129 -9.39 -13.96 -12.49
C ASP A 129 -7.88 -13.87 -12.15
N GLY A 130 -7.25 -12.75 -12.49
CA GLY A 130 -5.82 -12.51 -12.31
C GLY A 130 -5.49 -11.28 -11.49
N VAL A 131 -4.19 -11.10 -11.30
CA VAL A 131 -3.58 -9.91 -10.70
C VAL A 131 -2.54 -9.35 -11.65
N SER A 132 -2.42 -8.03 -11.66
CA SER A 132 -1.39 -7.31 -12.42
C SER A 132 -0.62 -6.40 -11.48
N LEU A 133 0.68 -6.32 -11.71
CA LEU A 133 1.54 -5.32 -11.08
C LEU A 133 1.66 -4.14 -12.03
N ASN A 134 1.30 -2.96 -11.55
CA ASN A 134 1.28 -1.76 -12.36
C ASN A 134 2.13 -0.68 -11.71
N ARG A 135 2.84 0.10 -12.53
CA ARG A 135 3.47 1.34 -12.10
C ARG A 135 2.55 2.51 -12.43
N VAL A 136 2.15 3.28 -11.44
CA VAL A 136 1.43 4.54 -11.68
C VAL A 136 2.43 5.61 -12.08
N MET A 137 2.24 6.21 -13.25
CA MET A 137 3.19 7.16 -13.84
C MET A 137 2.74 8.61 -13.64
N SER A 138 1.43 8.85 -13.68
CA SER A 138 0.79 10.14 -13.47
C SER A 138 -0.68 9.88 -13.11
N PRO A 139 -1.47 10.93 -12.79
CA PRO A 139 -2.90 10.79 -12.68
C PRO A 139 -3.49 10.08 -13.92
N ASP A 140 -4.34 9.09 -13.67
CA ASP A 140 -5.04 8.22 -14.60
C ASP A 140 -4.14 7.44 -15.58
N GLN A 141 -2.83 7.38 -15.35
CA GLN A 141 -1.89 6.64 -16.19
C GLN A 141 -1.10 5.63 -15.37
N ALA A 142 -1.30 4.35 -15.71
CA ALA A 142 -0.53 3.25 -15.19
C ALA A 142 0.04 2.39 -16.32
N HIS A 143 1.20 1.78 -16.08
CA HIS A 143 1.85 0.85 -16.99
C HIS A 143 1.95 -0.52 -16.32
N GLU A 144 1.38 -1.54 -16.96
CA GLU A 144 1.50 -2.92 -16.48
C GLU A 144 2.94 -3.42 -16.64
N LEU A 145 3.47 -3.95 -15.55
CA LEU A 145 4.81 -4.54 -15.48
C LEU A 145 4.78 -6.07 -15.63
N GLY A 146 3.65 -6.68 -15.29
CA GLY A 146 3.41 -8.11 -15.42
C GLY A 146 2.05 -8.51 -14.85
N SER A 147 1.59 -9.69 -15.25
CA SER A 147 0.31 -10.25 -14.84
C SER A 147 0.44 -11.74 -14.50
N TRP A 148 -0.36 -12.20 -13.55
CA TRP A 148 -0.38 -13.59 -13.10
C TRP A 148 -1.81 -14.04 -12.83
N ALA A 149 -2.07 -15.32 -13.07
CA ALA A 149 -3.32 -15.94 -12.62
C ALA A 149 -3.39 -15.91 -11.09
N ALA A 150 -4.52 -15.44 -10.54
CA ALA A 150 -4.77 -15.54 -9.11
C ALA A 150 -5.07 -17.00 -8.75
N GLN A 151 -4.64 -17.46 -7.58
CA GLN A 151 -4.97 -18.82 -7.13
C GLN A 151 -6.34 -18.89 -6.45
N SER A 152 -6.79 -17.78 -5.87
CA SER A 152 -8.11 -17.62 -5.27
C SER A 152 -8.46 -16.13 -5.25
N GLU A 153 -9.76 -15.83 -5.28
CA GLU A 153 -10.26 -14.45 -5.19
C GLU A 153 -9.90 -13.86 -3.83
N GLY A 154 -9.28 -12.69 -3.81
CA GLY A 154 -8.99 -11.94 -2.58
C GLY A 154 -7.65 -12.25 -1.89
N GLU A 155 -6.83 -13.18 -2.37
CA GLU A 155 -5.50 -13.43 -1.81
C GLU A 155 -4.44 -12.40 -2.23
N ARG A 156 -3.57 -11.98 -1.30
CA ARG A 156 -2.38 -11.16 -1.63
C ARG A 156 -1.43 -11.94 -2.52
N TYR A 157 -1.16 -11.40 -3.70
CA TYR A 157 -0.12 -11.97 -4.56
C TYR A 157 1.26 -11.45 -4.20
N PHE A 158 1.34 -10.17 -3.85
CA PHE A 158 2.57 -9.51 -3.44
C PHE A 158 2.62 -9.34 -1.92
N ALA A 159 3.74 -9.74 -1.32
CA ALA A 159 4.14 -9.20 -0.04
C ALA A 159 4.60 -7.75 -0.25
N GLY A 160 4.33 -6.86 0.71
CA GLY A 160 4.80 -5.47 0.66
C GLY A 160 6.29 -5.40 0.33
N GLY A 161 6.65 -4.44 -0.51
CA GLY A 161 7.96 -4.32 -1.12
C GLY A 161 8.88 -3.39 -0.34
N ILE A 162 10.18 -3.66 -0.46
CA ILE A 162 11.24 -2.86 0.15
C ILE A 162 11.95 -2.11 -0.98
N LEU A 163 11.98 -0.77 -0.87
CA LEU A 163 12.78 0.07 -1.75
C LEU A 163 14.22 0.14 -1.21
N GLU A 164 15.16 -0.40 -1.97
CA GLU A 164 16.59 -0.27 -1.73
C GLU A 164 17.22 0.53 -2.87
N GLN A 165 17.74 1.72 -2.55
CA GLN A 165 18.26 2.67 -3.54
C GLN A 165 17.21 3.02 -4.61
N SER A 166 17.32 2.44 -5.81
CA SER A 166 16.39 2.65 -6.93
C SER A 166 15.59 1.41 -7.31
N THR A 167 15.79 0.31 -6.57
CA THR A 167 15.21 -1.00 -6.85
C THR A 167 14.20 -1.37 -5.78
N THR A 168 12.99 -1.71 -6.21
CA THR A 168 11.97 -2.26 -5.34
C THR A 168 12.04 -3.78 -5.37
N TRP A 169 12.17 -4.39 -4.20
CA TRP A 169 12.14 -5.83 -4.02
C TRP A 169 10.82 -6.25 -3.41
N PHE A 170 10.15 -7.24 -3.99
CA PHE A 170 8.91 -7.79 -3.41
C PHE A 170 8.85 -9.30 -3.63
N GLY A 171 8.37 -9.97 -2.59
CA GLY A 171 8.13 -11.41 -2.61
C GLY A 171 6.74 -11.72 -3.15
N THR A 172 6.63 -12.84 -3.86
CA THR A 172 5.36 -13.42 -4.29
C THR A 172 5.39 -14.93 -4.05
N ARG A 173 4.22 -15.56 -4.16
CA ARG A 173 4.11 -17.02 -4.17
C ARG A 173 4.87 -17.69 -5.34
N LYS A 174 5.36 -16.93 -6.33
CA LYS A 174 6.15 -17.45 -7.45
C LYS A 174 7.63 -17.14 -7.36
N GLY A 175 8.07 -16.33 -6.39
CA GLY A 175 9.46 -15.93 -6.34
C GLY A 175 9.75 -14.61 -5.65
N LEU A 176 11.02 -14.24 -5.69
CA LEU A 176 11.48 -12.90 -5.40
C LEU A 176 11.63 -12.11 -6.70
N PHE A 177 11.06 -10.92 -6.74
CA PHE A 177 11.12 -10.02 -7.88
C PHE A 177 11.82 -8.72 -7.51
N ALA A 178 12.51 -8.15 -8.49
CA ALA A 178 13.12 -6.83 -8.41
C ALA A 178 12.59 -5.98 -9.56
N TYR A 179 12.30 -4.71 -9.26
CA TYR A 179 11.89 -3.73 -10.25
C TYR A 179 12.72 -2.46 -10.13
N SER A 180 13.23 -1.98 -11.26
CA SER A 180 13.82 -0.65 -11.42
C SER A 180 13.32 -0.05 -12.73
N PRO A 181 13.00 1.25 -12.84
CA PRO A 181 12.50 1.83 -14.09
C PRO A 181 13.39 1.63 -15.32
N GLY A 182 14.72 1.59 -15.13
CA GLY A 182 15.68 1.38 -16.23
C GLY A 182 15.91 -0.10 -16.61
N GLU A 183 15.61 -1.04 -15.72
CA GLU A 183 15.86 -2.48 -15.93
C GLU A 183 14.57 -3.27 -16.16
N GLY A 184 13.42 -2.69 -15.81
CA GLY A 184 12.13 -3.37 -15.83
C GLY A 184 11.95 -4.33 -14.65
N LEU A 185 10.90 -5.15 -14.75
CA LEU A 185 10.61 -6.19 -13.77
C LEU A 185 11.42 -7.44 -14.10
N ARG A 186 12.17 -7.96 -13.12
CA ARG A 186 12.91 -9.21 -13.25
C ARG A 186 12.62 -10.16 -12.08
N GLN A 187 12.47 -11.43 -12.40
CA GLN A 187 12.45 -12.48 -11.40
C GLN A 187 13.90 -12.81 -11.00
N VAL A 188 14.18 -12.77 -9.70
CA VAL A 188 15.52 -13.00 -9.14
C VAL A 188 15.64 -14.39 -8.54
N SER A 189 14.54 -14.91 -8.02
CA SER A 189 14.45 -16.27 -7.49
C SER A 189 13.06 -16.84 -7.77
N ASN A 190 12.97 -18.15 -7.96
CA ASN A 190 11.71 -18.89 -8.08
C ASN A 190 11.27 -19.54 -6.76
N LEU A 191 12.00 -19.30 -5.66
CA LEU A 191 11.59 -19.76 -4.34
C LEU A 191 10.31 -19.04 -3.91
N PRO A 192 9.19 -19.75 -3.70
CA PRO A 192 7.95 -19.15 -3.25
C PRO A 192 8.15 -18.41 -1.92
N LEU A 193 7.79 -17.14 -1.88
CA LEU A 193 7.73 -16.37 -0.65
C LEU A 193 6.26 -16.23 -0.29
N ILE A 194 5.87 -16.82 0.84
CA ILE A 194 4.50 -16.77 1.35
C ILE A 194 4.30 -15.38 1.99
N PRO A 195 3.37 -14.53 1.49
CA PRO A 195 3.04 -13.29 2.17
C PRO A 195 2.54 -13.61 3.59
N ALA A 196 3.01 -12.87 4.59
CA ALA A 196 2.78 -13.14 6.01
C ALA A 196 1.29 -13.26 6.39
N ASP A 197 0.40 -12.65 5.62
CA ASP A 197 -1.05 -12.62 5.88
C ASP A 197 -1.85 -13.68 5.11
N SER A 198 -1.17 -14.61 4.42
CA SER A 198 -1.84 -15.49 3.46
C SER A 198 -2.64 -16.64 4.07
N GLY A 199 -2.75 -16.75 5.39
CA GLY A 199 -3.58 -17.75 6.08
C GLY A 199 -3.19 -19.22 5.83
N VAL A 200 -2.17 -19.48 5.01
CA VAL A 200 -1.65 -20.82 4.73
C VAL A 200 -0.59 -21.12 5.78
N GLN A 201 -0.97 -21.93 6.78
CA GLN A 201 0.01 -22.59 7.64
C GLN A 201 0.89 -23.52 6.78
N PRO A 202 2.20 -23.63 7.08
CA PRO A 202 3.12 -24.50 6.35
C PRO A 202 2.73 -25.99 6.42
#